data_AF-A0A948USL5-F1
#
_entry.id   AF-A0A948USL5-F1
#
_cell.length_a   1.000
_cell.length_b   1.000
_cell.length_c   1.000
_cell.angle_alpha   90.00
_cell.angle_beta   90.00
_cell.angle_gamma   90.00
#
_symmetry.space_group_name_H-M   'P 1'
#
loop_
_entity.id
_entity.type
_entity.pdbx_description
1 polymer ?
#
loop_
_entity_poly.entity_id
_entity_poly.type
_entity_poly.pdbx_seq_one_letter_code
_entity_poly.pdbx_strand_id
1 'polypeptide(L)'
;MTFDLQVPILGFDHIKQVELQKIDDIFMKMQAVEDSHISFTLINPFVLIEYDFEVPQKTQDLLEITDISNLLVFNIVLIQTPIEDSMVNFIGPLVFNTDTKKAAQIILQEATKYSVAEKISSFLNK
;
A
#
# COMPACT_ATOMS: atom_id res chain seq x y z
N MET A 1 -13.49 1.53 4.51
CA MET A 1 -13.46 2.99 4.25
C MET A 1 -13.11 3.20 2.79
N THR A 2 -13.87 4.01 2.06
CA THR A 2 -13.63 4.29 0.64
C THR A 2 -12.70 5.48 0.45
N PHE A 3 -11.78 5.38 -0.51
CA PHE A 3 -10.79 6.39 -0.86
C PHE A 3 -10.78 6.67 -2.36
N ASP A 4 -10.55 7.92 -2.72
CA ASP A 4 -10.35 8.37 -4.09
C ASP A 4 -8.87 8.27 -4.49
N LEU A 5 -8.59 7.49 -5.54
CA LEU A 5 -7.25 7.36 -6.11
C LEU A 5 -6.88 8.64 -6.87
N GLN A 6 -5.88 9.36 -6.36
CA GLN A 6 -5.38 10.58 -7.00
C GLN A 6 -4.34 10.29 -8.08
N VAL A 7 -3.80 9.08 -8.08
CA VAL A 7 -2.88 8.57 -9.08
C VAL A 7 -3.38 7.19 -9.50
N PRO A 8 -3.42 6.87 -10.81
CA PRO A 8 -3.72 5.52 -11.26
C PRO A 8 -2.80 4.48 -10.60
N ILE A 9 -3.37 3.35 -10.19
CA ILE A 9 -2.56 2.18 -9.84
C ILE A 9 -2.03 1.59 -11.14
N LEU A 10 -0.73 1.31 -11.21
CA LEU A 10 -0.09 0.81 -12.42
C LEU A 10 -0.78 -0.47 -12.94
N GLY A 11 -1.21 -0.45 -14.19
CA GLY A 11 -1.95 -1.56 -14.82
C GLY A 11 -3.46 -1.55 -14.57
N PHE A 12 -3.97 -0.60 -13.79
CA PHE A 12 -5.37 -0.52 -13.37
C PHE A 12 -5.95 0.90 -13.54
N ASP A 13 -5.67 1.53 -14.68
CA ASP A 13 -5.96 2.95 -14.91
C ASP A 13 -7.45 3.35 -14.81
N HIS A 14 -8.35 2.37 -14.93
CA HIS A 14 -9.79 2.57 -14.87
C HIS A 14 -10.33 2.63 -13.43
N ILE A 15 -9.58 2.16 -12.44
CA ILE A 15 -9.98 2.19 -11.03
C ILE A 15 -9.78 3.60 -10.49
N LYS A 16 -10.85 4.21 -9.96
CA LYS A 16 -10.81 5.56 -9.38
C LYS A 16 -11.06 5.54 -7.89
N GLN A 17 -11.78 4.54 -7.39
CA GLN A 17 -12.09 4.43 -5.97
C GLN A 17 -11.77 3.02 -5.45
N VAL A 18 -11.29 2.98 -4.22
CA VAL A 18 -11.00 1.73 -3.52
C VAL A 18 -11.58 1.75 -2.12
N GLU A 19 -12.11 0.61 -1.69
CA GLU A 19 -12.49 0.40 -0.31
C GLU A 19 -11.40 -0.38 0.43
N LEU A 20 -10.94 0.18 1.55
CA LEU A 20 -10.06 -0.48 2.50
C LEU A 20 -10.89 -1.21 3.56
N GLN A 21 -10.69 -2.52 3.67
CA GLN A 21 -11.40 -3.44 4.57
C GLN A 21 -10.37 -4.16 5.46
N LYS A 22 -10.66 -4.29 6.76
CA LYS A 22 -9.79 -5.03 7.67
C LYS A 22 -9.96 -6.54 7.44
N ILE A 23 -8.86 -7.27 7.27
CA ILE A 23 -8.88 -8.75 7.31
C ILE A 23 -8.60 -9.18 8.75
N ASP A 24 -7.45 -8.76 9.29
CA ASP A 24 -7.03 -8.98 10.67
C ASP A 24 -6.16 -7.80 11.15
N ASP A 25 -5.39 -7.97 12.22
CA ASP A 25 -4.56 -6.89 12.78
C ASP A 25 -3.33 -6.51 11.93
N ILE A 26 -2.95 -7.36 10.98
CA ILE A 26 -1.74 -7.21 10.15
C ILE A 26 -2.12 -6.94 8.70
N PHE A 27 -3.18 -7.59 8.21
CA PHE A 27 -3.60 -7.57 6.83
C PHE A 27 -4.87 -6.75 6.60
N MET A 28 -4.85 -6.00 5.51
CA MET A 28 -5.99 -5.28 4.98
C MET A 28 -6.30 -5.78 3.56
N LYS A 29 -7.56 -5.65 3.14
CA LYS A 29 -7.97 -5.84 1.76
C LYS A 29 -8.27 -4.47 1.16
N MET A 30 -7.72 -4.20 -0.03
CA MET A 30 -8.12 -3.07 -0.87
C MET A 30 -8.96 -3.59 -2.03
N GLN A 31 -10.24 -3.23 -2.06
CA GLN A 31 -11.22 -3.66 -3.06
C GLN A 31 -11.52 -2.50 -4.01
N ALA A 32 -11.41 -2.70 -5.31
CA ALA A 32 -11.86 -1.72 -6.29
C ALA A 32 -13.39 -1.57 -6.23
N VAL A 33 -13.88 -0.33 -6.30
CA VAL A 33 -15.32 -0.04 -6.29
C VAL A 33 -15.93 -0.33 -7.66
N GLU A 34 -15.19 -0.04 -8.73
CA GLU A 34 -15.66 -0.18 -10.10
C GLU A 34 -15.64 -1.63 -10.61
N ASP A 35 -14.77 -2.47 -10.04
CA ASP A 35 -14.64 -3.88 -10.42
C ASP A 35 -14.48 -4.78 -9.19
N SER A 36 -15.53 -5.54 -8.89
CA SER A 36 -15.54 -6.50 -7.78
C SER A 36 -14.49 -7.61 -7.91
N HIS A 37 -13.99 -7.89 -9.11
CA HIS A 37 -12.96 -8.90 -9.36
C HIS A 37 -11.54 -8.41 -9.05
N ILE A 38 -11.35 -7.09 -8.89
CA ILE A 38 -10.03 -6.51 -8.62
C ILE A 38 -9.91 -6.17 -7.14
N SER A 39 -9.04 -6.91 -6.45
CA SER A 39 -8.67 -6.61 -5.08
C SER A 39 -7.25 -7.02 -4.78
N PHE A 40 -6.67 -6.37 -3.77
CA PHE A 40 -5.30 -6.60 -3.33
C PHE A 40 -5.30 -6.89 -1.84
N THR A 41 -4.48 -7.85 -1.44
CA THR A 41 -4.14 -8.03 -0.02
C THR A 41 -2.98 -7.12 0.30
N LEU A 42 -3.08 -6.41 1.41
CA LEU A 42 -2.12 -5.42 1.85
C LEU A 42 -1.60 -5.78 3.25
N ILE A 43 -0.38 -5.37 3.55
CA ILE A 43 0.25 -5.50 4.87
C ILE A 43 0.81 -4.15 5.32
N ASN A 44 0.76 -3.88 6.62
CA ASN A 44 1.48 -2.74 7.18
C ASN A 44 3.00 -3.04 7.15
N PRO A 45 3.82 -2.33 6.34
CA PRO A 45 5.23 -2.67 6.19
C PRO A 45 6.05 -2.48 7.47
N PHE A 46 5.64 -1.59 8.37
CA PHE A 46 6.37 -1.24 9.59
C PHE A 46 6.39 -2.40 10.62
N VAL A 47 5.54 -3.43 10.44
CA VAL A 47 5.57 -4.63 11.29
C VAL A 47 6.64 -5.64 10.86
N LEU A 48 7.17 -5.50 9.63
CA LEU A 48 8.15 -6.43 9.06
C LEU A 48 9.57 -5.87 9.11
N ILE A 49 9.73 -4.57 8.79
CA ILE A 49 11.02 -3.92 8.70
C ILE A 49 10.95 -2.48 9.21
N GLU A 50 12.11 -1.90 9.51
CA GLU A 50 12.26 -0.45 9.61
C GLU A 50 12.08 0.15 8.22
N TYR A 51 10.84 0.53 7.92
CA TYR A 51 10.43 1.08 6.64
C TYR A 51 10.41 2.60 6.71
N ASP A 52 11.03 3.27 5.75
CA ASP A 52 11.13 4.72 5.68
C ASP A 52 11.31 5.17 4.22
N PHE A 53 10.57 6.20 3.83
CA PHE A 53 10.58 6.79 2.49
C PHE A 53 9.98 8.19 2.53
N GLU A 54 10.36 9.02 1.56
CA GLU A 54 9.78 10.35 1.37
C GLU A 54 8.62 10.29 0.37
N VAL A 55 7.46 10.87 0.74
CA VAL A 55 6.36 11.06 -0.20
C VAL A 55 6.72 12.26 -1.09
N PRO A 56 6.78 12.12 -2.43
CA PRO A 56 7.10 13.26 -3.30
C PRO A 56 6.10 14.41 -3.12
N GLN A 57 6.57 15.66 -3.13
CA GLN A 57 5.73 16.85 -2.90
C GLN A 57 4.45 16.85 -3.75
N LYS A 58 4.57 16.51 -5.04
CA LYS A 58 3.41 16.42 -5.95
C LYS A 58 2.34 15.45 -5.43
N THR A 59 2.74 14.33 -4.85
CA THR A 59 1.81 13.35 -4.26
C THR A 59 1.26 13.87 -2.94
N GLN A 60 2.06 14.57 -2.13
CA GLN A 60 1.57 15.22 -0.92
C GLN A 60 0.45 16.22 -1.24
N ASP A 61 0.66 17.07 -2.26
CA ASP A 61 -0.34 18.06 -2.70
C ASP A 61 -1.64 17.38 -3.17
N LEU A 62 -1.53 16.30 -3.97
CA LEU A 62 -2.68 15.53 -4.45
C LEU A 62 -3.48 14.91 -3.30
N LEU A 63 -2.79 14.33 -2.33
CA LEU A 63 -3.37 13.68 -1.16
C LEU A 63 -3.78 14.68 -0.05
N GLU A 64 -3.47 15.96 -0.21
CA GLU A 64 -3.66 17.02 0.79
C GLU A 64 -2.99 16.66 2.13
N ILE A 65 -1.73 16.20 2.06
CA ILE A 65 -0.93 15.83 3.23
C ILE A 65 -0.38 17.10 3.90
N THR A 66 -0.45 17.11 5.23
CA THR A 66 0.10 18.13 6.12
C THR A 66 0.83 17.46 7.29
N ASP A 67 1.58 18.22 8.08
CA ASP A 67 2.32 17.70 9.25
C ASP A 67 1.44 17.02 10.32
N ILE A 68 0.14 17.30 10.33
CA ILE A 68 -0.83 16.76 11.28
C ILE A 68 -1.78 15.72 10.66
N SER A 69 -1.53 15.32 9.40
CA SER A 69 -2.41 14.40 8.69
C SER A 69 -2.33 12.98 9.25
N ASN A 70 -3.49 12.33 9.30
CA ASN A 70 -3.61 10.92 9.67
C ASN A 70 -3.41 10.06 8.42
N LEU A 71 -2.25 9.41 8.34
CA LEU A 71 -1.87 8.59 7.19
C LEU A 71 -1.86 7.11 7.55
N LEU A 72 -2.34 6.28 6.63
CA LEU A 72 -2.09 4.84 6.63
C LEU A 72 -1.16 4.50 5.48
N VAL A 73 -0.21 3.61 5.74
CA VAL A 73 0.74 3.11 4.75
C VAL A 73 0.65 1.60 4.70
N PHE A 74 0.53 1.07 3.49
CA PHE A 74 0.50 -0.36 3.26
C PHE A 74 1.28 -0.75 2.00
N ASN A 75 1.72 -2.00 1.93
CA ASN A 75 2.33 -2.56 0.74
C ASN A 75 1.50 -3.75 0.23
N ILE A 76 1.47 -3.92 -1.09
CA ILE A 76 0.75 -5.02 -1.73
C ILE A 76 1.48 -6.34 -1.47
N VAL A 77 0.71 -7.37 -1.13
CA VAL A 77 1.18 -8.74 -0.89
C VAL A 77 0.71 -9.66 -2.01
N LEU A 78 1.65 -10.34 -2.63
CA LEU A 78 1.38 -11.51 -3.47
C LEU A 78 1.25 -12.73 -2.58
N ILE A 79 0.01 -13.13 -2.31
CA ILE A 79 -0.31 -14.24 -1.41
C ILE A 79 0.15 -15.58 -2.00
N GLN A 80 0.86 -16.34 -1.17
CA GLN A 80 1.29 -17.71 -1.44
C GLN A 80 0.74 -18.65 -0.37
N THR A 81 0.85 -19.95 -0.63
CA THR A 81 0.57 -20.99 0.37
C THR A 81 1.84 -21.80 0.58
N PRO A 82 2.45 -21.77 1.77
CA PRO A 82 1.95 -21.14 3.01
C PRO A 82 2.17 -19.60 3.05
N ILE A 83 1.55 -18.91 4.01
CA ILE A 83 1.48 -17.43 4.03
C ILE A 83 2.87 -16.77 4.16
N GLU A 84 3.80 -17.43 4.87
CA GLU A 84 5.18 -17.00 5.07
C GLU A 84 6.01 -16.98 3.77
N ASP A 85 5.57 -17.66 2.72
CA ASP A 85 6.16 -17.59 1.39
C ASP A 85 5.58 -16.45 0.53
N SER A 86 4.57 -15.75 1.04
CA SER A 86 4.00 -14.58 0.35
C SER A 86 5.06 -13.49 0.18
N MET A 87 4.95 -12.73 -0.90
CA MET A 87 5.93 -11.71 -1.26
C MET A 87 5.32 -10.33 -1.09
N VAL A 88 6.08 -9.42 -0.46
CA VAL A 88 5.71 -8.02 -0.27
C VAL A 88 6.44 -7.16 -1.28
N ASN A 89 5.72 -6.23 -1.92
CA ASN A 89 6.31 -5.23 -2.80
C ASN A 89 6.66 -3.98 -1.99
N PHE A 90 7.92 -3.85 -1.57
CA PHE A 90 8.41 -2.68 -0.80
C PHE A 90 8.74 -1.47 -1.67
N ILE A 91 8.75 -1.58 -3.00
CA ILE A 91 8.99 -0.43 -3.89
C ILE A 91 7.70 0.38 -4.14
N GLY A 92 6.54 -0.24 -3.97
CA GLY A 92 5.26 0.35 -4.35
C GLY A 92 4.29 0.61 -3.19
N PRO A 93 4.65 1.38 -2.13
CA PRO A 93 3.74 1.62 -1.03
C PRO A 93 2.48 2.38 -1.48
N LEU A 94 1.38 2.04 -0.84
CA LEU A 94 0.10 2.74 -0.93
C LEU A 94 -0.03 3.64 0.29
N VAL A 95 -0.27 4.93 0.06
CA VAL A 95 -0.51 5.92 1.10
C VAL A 95 -1.95 6.36 1.04
N PHE A 96 -2.62 6.32 2.18
CA PHE A 96 -4.01 6.71 2.37
C PHE A 96 -4.09 7.84 3.39
N ASN A 97 -4.60 9.00 2.98
CA ASN A 97 -4.91 10.08 3.91
C ASN A 97 -6.35 9.88 4.42
N THR A 98 -6.52 9.55 5.70
CA THR A 98 -7.84 9.25 6.27
C THR A 98 -8.68 10.50 6.51
N ASP A 99 -8.04 11.67 6.59
CA ASP A 99 -8.73 12.95 6.79
C ASP A 99 -9.42 13.39 5.49
N THR A 100 -8.73 13.25 4.36
CA THR A 100 -9.21 13.69 3.04
C THR A 100 -9.83 12.56 2.22
N LYS A 101 -9.70 11.31 2.68
CA LYS A 101 -10.12 10.09 1.98
C LYS A 101 -9.51 9.96 0.59
N LYS A 102 -8.26 10.39 0.45
CA LYS A 102 -7.49 10.27 -0.79
C LYS A 102 -6.41 9.21 -0.65
N ALA A 103 -6.10 8.52 -1.74
CA ALA A 103 -5.06 7.51 -1.77
C ALA A 103 -4.21 7.58 -3.04
N ALA A 104 -2.96 7.15 -2.95
CA ALA A 104 -2.07 7.01 -4.10
C ALA A 104 -1.06 5.89 -3.88
N GLN A 105 -0.67 5.25 -4.98
CA GLN A 105 0.53 4.41 -5.01
C GLN A 105 1.74 5.28 -5.32
N ILE A 106 2.81 5.10 -4.54
CA ILE A 106 4.10 5.76 -4.76
C ILE A 106 5.06 4.72 -5.32
N ILE A 107 5.86 5.10 -6.30
CA ILE A 107 6.95 4.26 -6.81
C ILE A 107 8.26 4.81 -6.28
N LEU A 108 8.89 4.08 -5.37
CA LEU A 108 10.17 4.45 -4.78
C LEU A 108 11.30 4.24 -5.81
N GLN A 109 12.23 5.20 -5.89
CA GLN A 109 13.39 5.09 -6.80
C GLN A 109 14.58 4.36 -6.16
N GLU A 110 14.52 4.09 -4.86
CA GLU A 110 15.58 3.52 -4.04
C GLU A 110 15.68 1.98 -4.20
N ALA A 111 15.94 1.52 -5.42
CA ALA A 111 16.03 0.08 -5.74
C ALA A 111 17.18 -0.65 -5.02
N THR A 112 18.09 0.09 -4.36
CA THR A 112 19.16 -0.49 -3.53
C THR A 112 18.70 -0.82 -2.10
N LYS A 113 17.61 -0.21 -1.62
CA LYS A 113 17.09 -0.38 -0.25
C LYS A 113 15.89 -1.33 -0.21
N TYR A 114 15.04 -1.30 -1.23
CA TYR A 114 13.81 -2.07 -1.29
C TYR A 114 13.69 -2.89 -2.57
N SER A 115 13.05 -4.05 -2.49
CA SER A 115 12.74 -4.91 -3.63
C SER A 115 11.23 -4.99 -3.91
N VAL A 116 10.88 -5.31 -5.17
CA VAL A 116 9.49 -5.52 -5.61
C VAL A 116 8.88 -6.82 -5.08
N ALA A 117 9.70 -7.75 -4.59
CA ALA A 117 9.26 -9.06 -4.13
C ALA A 117 10.22 -9.57 -3.05
N GLU A 118 9.82 -9.39 -1.79
CA GLU A 118 10.53 -9.94 -0.64
C GLU A 118 9.63 -10.87 0.15
N LYS A 119 10.12 -12.06 0.48
CA LYS A 119 9.34 -13.06 1.22
C LYS A 119 9.09 -12.63 2.66
N ILE A 120 7.87 -12.81 3.15
CA ILE A 120 7.49 -12.53 4.55
C ILE A 120 8.38 -13.32 5.53
N SER A 121 8.65 -14.60 5.25
CA SER A 121 9.49 -15.49 6.08
C SER A 121 10.89 -14.94 6.38
N SER A 122 11.43 -14.05 5.53
CA SER A 122 12.70 -13.36 5.79
C SER A 122 12.67 -12.46 7.03
N PHE A 123 11.47 -12.09 7.51
CA PHE A 123 11.26 -11.13 8.60
C PHE A 123 10.64 -11.75 9.86
N LEU A 124 10.16 -12.99 9.81
CA LEU A 124 9.48 -13.65 10.94
C LEU A 124 10.43 -14.29 11.97
N ASN A 125 11.72 -14.45 11.64
CA ASN A 125 12.67 -15.23 12.43
C ASN A 125 13.77 -14.37 13.10
N LYS A 126 13.42 -13.17 13.59
CA LYS A 126 14.34 -12.34 14.39
C LYS A 126 13.90 -12.23 15.82
#